data_AF-A0A1G2IW49-F1
#
_entry.id   AF-A0A1G2IW49-F1
#
_cell.length_a   1.000
_cell.length_b   1.000
_cell.length_c   1.000
_cell.angle_alpha   90.00
_cell.angle_beta   90.00
_cell.angle_gamma   90.00
#
_symmetry.space_group_name_H-M   'P 1'
#
loop_
_entity.id
_entity.type
_entity.pdbx_description
1 polymer ?
#
loop_
_entity_poly.entity_id
_entity_poly.type
_entity_poly.pdbx_seq_one_letter_code
_entity_poly.pdbx_strand_id
1 'polypeptide(L)'
;MAEVQLDNQENYRTEYREVATTYRFQISLRFIINAFTATIQSALLSLYGQALQKPPIPVHTILIPVLGIIMMFAVFAIEQRTISVFRAMIRRGKDLEFNLGLIGGQFSWLGAPEIIRPKGLRRFITHTWGIRLIYGVISTMWIVLWALLLT
;
A
#
# COMPACT_ATOMS: atom_id res chain seq x y z
N MET A 1 26.37 25.94 -25.74
CA MET A 1 24.90 25.89 -25.58
C MET A 1 24.31 24.52 -25.93
N ALA A 2 24.70 23.88 -27.05
CA ALA A 2 24.22 22.53 -27.40
C ALA A 2 24.66 21.43 -26.39
N GLU A 3 25.88 21.53 -25.86
CA GLU A 3 26.44 20.56 -24.90
C GLU A 3 25.67 20.53 -23.56
N VAL A 4 25.28 21.70 -23.05
CA VAL A 4 24.44 21.84 -21.83
C VAL A 4 23.03 21.28 -22.05
N GLN A 5 22.49 21.37 -23.27
CA GLN A 5 21.17 20.79 -23.59
C GLN A 5 21.22 19.25 -23.68
N LEU A 6 22.31 18.69 -24.20
CA LEU A 6 22.52 17.25 -24.27
C LEU A 6 22.71 16.63 -22.88
N ASP A 7 23.53 17.25 -22.03
CA ASP A 7 23.75 16.81 -20.65
C ASP A 7 22.45 16.83 -19.83
N ASN A 8 21.63 17.88 -19.99
CA ASN A 8 20.31 17.96 -19.36
C ASN A 8 19.35 16.85 -19.86
N GLN A 9 19.39 16.51 -21.16
CA GLN A 9 18.55 15.43 -21.69
C GLN A 9 18.97 14.06 -21.17
N GLU A 10 20.28 13.80 -21.06
CA GLU A 10 20.80 12.54 -20.53
C GLU A 10 20.48 12.37 -19.04
N ASN A 11 20.58 13.46 -18.26
CA ASN A 11 20.14 13.49 -16.87
C ASN A 11 18.63 13.19 -16.73
N TYR A 12 17.77 13.79 -17.56
CA TYR A 12 16.34 13.49 -17.56
C TYR A 12 16.01 12.04 -17.95
N ARG A 13 16.76 11.45 -18.88
CA ARG A 13 16.58 10.04 -19.26
C ARG A 13 16.99 9.10 -18.13
N THR A 14 18.09 9.41 -17.45
CA THR A 14 18.57 8.63 -16.30
C THR A 14 17.57 8.70 -15.16
N GLU A 15 17.10 9.91 -14.82
CA GLU A 15 16.08 10.11 -13.80
C GLU A 15 14.77 9.39 -14.16
N TYR A 16 14.35 9.44 -15.43
CA TYR A 16 13.16 8.75 -15.90
C TYR A 16 13.24 7.23 -15.69
N ARG A 17 14.41 6.63 -15.94
CA ARG A 17 14.66 5.20 -15.68
C ARG A 17 14.58 4.86 -14.20
N GLU A 18 15.12 5.71 -13.34
CA GLU A 18 15.03 5.55 -11.88
C GLU A 18 13.59 5.65 -11.38
N VAL A 19 12.82 6.61 -11.88
CA VAL A 19 11.40 6.78 -11.56
C VAL A 19 10.57 5.57 -12.02
N ALA A 20 10.81 5.07 -13.24
CA ALA A 20 10.17 3.86 -13.76
C ALA A 20 10.48 2.61 -12.93
N THR A 21 11.74 2.45 -12.53
CA THR A 21 12.18 1.31 -11.70
C THR A 21 11.56 1.39 -10.31
N THR A 22 11.61 2.56 -9.69
CA THR A 22 11.02 2.81 -8.37
C THR A 22 9.51 2.61 -8.40
N TYR A 23 8.82 3.08 -9.44
CA TYR A 23 7.38 2.86 -9.62
C TYR A 23 7.02 1.36 -9.62
N ARG A 24 7.75 0.54 -10.40
CA ARG A 24 7.53 -0.91 -10.45
C ARG A 24 7.81 -1.57 -9.10
N PHE A 25 8.89 -1.17 -8.44
CA PHE A 25 9.22 -1.66 -7.10
C PHE A 25 8.10 -1.38 -6.10
N GLN A 26 7.53 -0.16 -6.09
CA GLN A 26 6.43 0.19 -5.19
C GLN A 26 5.15 -0.63 -5.46
N ILE A 27 4.86 -0.95 -6.72
CA ILE A 27 3.73 -1.86 -7.05
C ILE A 27 3.97 -3.24 -6.46
N SER A 28 5.14 -3.83 -6.70
CA SER A 28 5.50 -5.16 -6.18
C SER A 28 5.46 -5.19 -4.65
N LEU A 29 5.95 -4.13 -4.00
CA LEU A 29 5.95 -4.01 -2.54
C LEU A 29 4.53 -4.06 -1.96
N ARG A 30 3.53 -3.43 -2.62
CA ARG A 30 2.12 -3.50 -2.16
C ARG A 30 1.56 -4.91 -2.22
N PHE A 31 1.86 -5.68 -3.27
CA PHE A 31 1.42 -7.07 -3.36
C PHE A 31 2.07 -7.94 -2.27
N ILE A 32 3.37 -7.75 -2.03
CA ILE A 32 4.10 -8.46 -0.98
C ILE A 32 3.52 -8.15 0.40
N ILE A 33 3.29 -6.88 0.71
CA ILE A 33 2.70 -6.45 2.00
C ILE A 33 1.30 -7.05 2.17
N ASN A 34 0.47 -7.03 1.14
CA ASN A 34 -0.87 -7.62 1.20
C ASN A 34 -0.84 -9.12 1.47
N ALA A 35 -0.01 -9.86 0.73
CA ALA A 35 0.15 -11.30 0.92
C ALA A 35 0.68 -11.62 2.32
N PHE A 36 1.72 -10.90 2.77
CA PHE A 36 2.30 -11.08 4.09
C PHE A 36 1.30 -10.77 5.21
N THR A 37 0.50 -9.71 5.04
CA THR A 37 -0.58 -9.36 5.97
C THR A 37 -1.58 -10.50 6.07
N ALA A 38 -2.08 -11.02 4.94
CA ALA A 38 -3.04 -12.13 4.95
C ALA A 38 -2.47 -13.37 5.67
N THR A 39 -1.21 -13.72 5.40
CA THR A 39 -0.52 -14.84 6.06
C THR A 39 -0.42 -14.63 7.57
N ILE A 40 0.05 -13.47 8.03
CA ILE A 40 0.20 -13.19 9.47
C ILE A 40 -1.16 -13.18 10.17
N GLN A 41 -2.16 -12.52 9.58
CA GLN A 41 -3.49 -12.44 10.17
C GLN A 41 -4.14 -13.83 10.29
N SER A 42 -3.93 -14.70 9.29
CA SER A 42 -4.40 -16.09 9.32
C SER A 42 -3.66 -16.91 10.40
N ALA A 43 -2.36 -16.74 10.52
CA ALA A 43 -1.56 -17.41 11.55
C ALA A 43 -1.98 -16.98 12.97
N LEU A 44 -2.16 -15.68 13.19
CA LEU A 44 -2.64 -15.14 14.47
C LEU A 44 -4.04 -15.68 14.82
N LEU A 45 -4.95 -15.74 13.85
CA LEU A 45 -6.29 -16.29 14.07
C LEU A 45 -6.25 -17.79 14.43
N SER A 46 -5.37 -18.57 13.78
CA SER A 46 -5.16 -19.98 14.12
C SER A 46 -4.61 -20.16 15.54
N LEU A 47 -3.60 -19.35 15.91
CA LEU A 47 -3.05 -19.35 17.27
C LEU A 47 -4.10 -18.95 18.31
N TYR A 48 -4.93 -17.95 17.99
CA TYR A 48 -6.05 -17.54 18.84
C TYR A 48 -7.04 -18.68 19.07
N GLY A 49 -7.45 -19.37 18.00
CA GLY A 49 -8.35 -20.52 18.09
C GLY A 49 -7.79 -21.66 18.93
N GLN A 50 -6.50 -21.98 18.78
CA GLN A 50 -5.82 -23.00 19.59
C GLN A 50 -5.73 -22.61 21.07
N ALA A 51 -5.51 -21.33 21.37
CA ALA A 51 -5.41 -20.83 22.73
C ALA A 51 -6.74 -20.93 23.50
N LEU A 52 -7.88 -20.77 22.81
CA LEU A 52 -9.21 -20.92 23.41
C LEU A 52 -9.60 -22.38 23.73
N GLN A 53 -8.95 -23.36 23.11
CA GLN A 53 -9.25 -24.78 23.33
C GLN A 53 -8.66 -25.34 24.63
N LYS A 54 -7.82 -24.58 25.34
CA LYS A 54 -7.12 -25.04 26.56
C LYS A 54 -7.69 -24.33 27.80
N PRO A 55 -8.60 -24.96 28.56
CA PRO A 55 -9.01 -24.45 29.87
C PRO A 55 -7.97 -24.82 30.96
N PRO A 56 -7.66 -23.90 31.91
CA PRO A 56 -8.11 -22.51 31.96
C PRO A 56 -7.45 -21.65 30.86
N ILE A 57 -8.22 -20.71 30.30
CA ILE A 57 -7.73 -19.83 29.23
C ILE A 57 -6.52 -19.05 29.75
N PRO A 58 -5.34 -19.18 29.11
CA PRO A 58 -4.16 -18.49 29.59
C PRO A 58 -4.29 -16.96 29.44
N VAL A 59 -3.80 -16.20 30.42
CA VAL A 59 -3.82 -14.72 30.38
C VAL A 59 -3.12 -14.16 29.14
N HIS A 60 -2.10 -14.85 28.64
CA HIS A 60 -1.37 -14.43 27.43
C HIS A 60 -2.21 -14.51 26.14
N THR A 61 -3.39 -15.14 26.15
CA THR A 61 -4.32 -15.15 25.01
C THR A 61 -4.78 -13.73 24.65
N ILE A 62 -4.83 -12.80 25.61
CA ILE A 62 -5.17 -11.38 25.39
C ILE A 62 -4.14 -10.68 24.48
N LEU A 63 -2.89 -11.16 24.45
CA LEU A 63 -1.83 -10.55 23.63
C LEU A 63 -2.04 -10.78 22.14
N ILE A 64 -2.68 -11.88 21.75
CA ILE A 64 -2.88 -12.26 20.35
C ILE A 64 -3.73 -11.22 19.59
N PRO A 65 -4.92 -10.81 20.07
CA PRO A 65 -5.70 -9.80 19.38
C PRO A 65 -5.07 -8.40 19.44
N VAL A 66 -4.35 -8.07 20.51
CA VAL A 66 -3.56 -6.81 20.58
C VAL A 66 -2.49 -6.78 19.49
N LEU A 67 -1.76 -7.88 19.29
CA LEU A 67 -0.78 -8.02 18.20
C LEU A 67 -1.46 -7.90 16.83
N GLY A 68 -2.64 -8.48 16.66
CA GLY A 68 -3.45 -8.34 15.45
C GLY A 68 -3.73 -6.87 15.10
N ILE A 69 -4.18 -6.08 16.08
CA ILE A 69 -4.47 -4.64 15.93
C ILE A 69 -3.19 -3.86 15.60
N ILE A 70 -2.10 -4.08 16.34
CA ILE A 70 -0.82 -3.39 16.11
C ILE A 70 -0.31 -3.67 14.68
N MET A 71 -0.36 -4.93 14.25
CA MET A 71 0.05 -5.32 12.90
C MET A 71 -0.81 -4.67 11.82
N MET A 72 -2.13 -4.62 12.01
CA MET A 72 -3.03 -3.93 11.08
C MET A 72 -2.73 -2.43 10.97
N PHE A 73 -2.42 -1.79 12.09
CA PHE A 73 -2.03 -0.38 12.10
C PHE A 73 -0.70 -0.15 11.36
N ALA A 74 0.29 -1.02 11.60
CA ALA A 74 1.59 -0.95 10.91
C ALA A 74 1.42 -1.12 9.39
N VAL A 75 0.66 -2.12 8.95
CA VAL A 75 0.36 -2.35 7.53
C VAL A 75 -0.35 -1.15 6.92
N PHE A 76 -1.34 -0.60 7.63
CA PHE A 76 -2.04 0.60 7.18
C PHE A 76 -1.09 1.78 6.99
N ALA A 77 -0.19 2.04 7.94
CA ALA A 77 0.80 3.11 7.84
C ALA A 77 1.76 2.91 6.65
N ILE A 78 2.25 1.68 6.44
CA ILE A 78 3.10 1.35 5.29
C ILE A 78 2.34 1.58 3.99
N GLU A 79 1.10 1.12 3.87
CA GLU A 79 0.29 1.29 2.66
C GLU A 79 0.05 2.79 2.35
N GLN A 80 -0.22 3.63 3.36
CA GLN A 80 -0.36 5.08 3.16
C GLN A 80 0.94 5.71 2.63
N ARG A 81 2.08 5.34 3.21
CA ARG A 81 3.39 5.81 2.75
C ARG A 81 3.64 5.38 1.31
N THR A 82 3.40 4.12 0.99
CA THR A 82 3.59 3.56 -0.35
C THR A 82 2.70 4.26 -1.38
N ILE A 83 1.42 4.53 -1.06
CA ILE A 83 0.52 5.29 -1.94
C ILE A 83 1.04 6.72 -2.17
N SER A 84 1.58 7.37 -1.13
CA SER A 84 2.13 8.72 -1.25
C SER A 84 3.32 8.74 -2.22
N VAL A 85 4.29 7.83 -2.03
CA VAL A 85 5.47 7.70 -2.91
C VAL A 85 5.06 7.32 -4.32
N PHE A 86 4.12 6.38 -4.48
CA PHE A 86 3.58 5.99 -5.78
C PHE A 86 3.01 7.18 -6.56
N ARG A 87 2.21 8.03 -5.91
CA ARG A 87 1.67 9.25 -6.53
C ARG A 87 2.75 10.26 -6.87
N ALA A 88 3.78 10.41 -6.04
CA ALA A 88 4.91 11.28 -6.32
C ALA A 88 5.68 10.82 -7.56
N MET A 89 5.93 9.52 -7.69
CA MET A 89 6.61 8.94 -8.86
C MET A 89 5.80 9.14 -10.14
N ILE A 90 4.47 8.96 -10.11
CA ILE A 90 3.64 9.21 -11.31
C ILE A 90 3.71 10.67 -11.74
N ARG A 91 3.63 11.62 -10.79
CA ARG A 91 3.74 13.05 -11.11
C ARG A 91 5.11 13.38 -11.71
N ARG A 92 6.18 12.92 -11.06
CA ARG A 92 7.53 13.17 -11.55
C ARG A 92 7.79 12.53 -12.91
N GLY A 93 7.33 11.31 -13.11
CA GLY A 93 7.42 10.63 -14.40
C GLY A 93 6.71 11.39 -15.52
N LYS A 94 5.53 11.97 -15.24
CA LYS A 94 4.81 12.82 -16.18
C LYS A 94 5.56 14.11 -16.52
N ASP A 95 6.16 14.75 -15.52
CA ASP A 95 6.97 15.97 -15.74
C ASP A 95 8.21 15.66 -16.59
N LEU A 96 8.85 14.51 -16.36
CA LEU A 96 9.97 14.04 -17.16
C LEU A 96 9.57 13.70 -18.60
N GLU A 97 8.42 13.05 -18.81
CA GLU A 97 7.89 12.79 -20.16
C GLU A 97 7.61 14.09 -20.93
N PHE A 98 7.06 15.10 -20.24
CA PHE A 98 6.86 16.42 -20.81
C PHE A 98 8.18 17.08 -21.23
N ASN A 99 9.19 17.06 -20.34
CA ASN A 99 10.52 17.65 -20.62
C ASN A 99 11.30 16.89 -21.71
N LEU A 100 11.05 15.58 -21.86
CA LEU A 100 11.67 14.75 -22.89
C LEU A 100 10.89 14.79 -24.23
N GLY A 101 9.76 15.49 -24.31
CA GLY A 101 8.91 15.55 -25.50
C GLY A 101 8.19 14.23 -25.82
N LEU A 102 8.04 13.34 -24.84
CA LEU A 102 7.39 12.05 -24.99
C LEU A 102 5.87 12.21 -24.94
N ILE A 103 5.25 12.42 -26.09
CA ILE A 103 3.80 12.52 -26.22
C ILE A 103 3.18 11.13 -26.03
N GLY A 104 2.38 10.94 -24.98
CA GLY A 104 1.68 9.68 -24.70
C GLY A 104 2.52 8.62 -24.00
N GLY A 105 3.56 9.01 -23.26
CA GLY A 105 4.35 8.07 -22.45
C GLY A 105 3.56 7.38 -21.33
N GLN A 106 4.17 6.36 -20.73
CA GLN A 106 3.55 5.50 -19.72
C GLN A 106 2.97 6.30 -18.54
N PHE A 107 3.69 7.31 -18.06
CA PHE A 107 3.30 8.14 -16.91
C PHE A 107 2.29 9.22 -17.26
N SER A 108 2.24 9.70 -18.50
CA SER A 108 1.21 10.63 -18.97
C SER A 108 -0.16 9.95 -18.99
N TRP A 109 -0.20 8.67 -19.39
CA TRP A 109 -1.41 7.84 -19.35
C TRP A 109 -1.80 7.48 -17.91
N LEU A 110 -0.87 6.94 -17.11
CA LEU A 110 -1.10 6.63 -15.69
C LEU A 110 -1.44 7.89 -14.86
N GLY A 111 -0.96 9.04 -15.32
CA GLY A 111 -1.16 10.35 -14.73
C GLY A 111 -2.44 11.06 -15.15
N ALA A 112 -3.31 10.40 -15.91
CA ALA A 112 -4.61 10.93 -16.24
C ALA A 112 -5.41 11.22 -14.96
N PRO A 113 -6.09 12.37 -14.87
CA PRO A 113 -6.81 12.79 -13.66
C PRO A 113 -7.85 11.77 -13.21
N GLU A 114 -8.41 10.99 -14.14
CA GLU A 114 -9.36 9.90 -13.85
C GLU A 114 -8.73 8.73 -13.09
N ILE A 115 -7.43 8.49 -13.27
CA ILE A 115 -6.69 7.39 -12.65
C ILE A 115 -6.07 7.83 -11.31
N ILE A 116 -5.52 9.05 -11.22
CA ILE A 116 -4.91 9.55 -9.96
C ILE A 116 -5.97 10.06 -8.96
N ARG A 117 -7.04 10.71 -9.45
CA ARG A 117 -8.09 11.33 -8.61
C ARG A 117 -9.48 11.05 -9.20
N PRO A 118 -9.97 9.80 -9.11
CA PRO A 118 -11.32 9.49 -9.52
C PRO A 118 -12.33 10.35 -8.72
N LYS A 119 -13.16 11.09 -9.44
CA LYS A 119 -14.25 11.91 -8.87
C LYS A 119 -15.53 11.06 -8.78
N GLY A 120 -16.41 11.39 -7.83
CA GLY A 120 -17.74 10.76 -7.69
C GLY A 120 -17.73 9.30 -7.21
N LEU A 121 -18.73 8.51 -7.63
CA LEU A 121 -18.91 7.10 -7.23
C LEU A 121 -17.71 6.20 -7.59
N ARG A 122 -16.98 6.54 -8.67
CA ARG A 122 -15.74 5.85 -9.08
C ARG A 122 -14.61 5.96 -8.04
N ARG A 123 -14.69 6.90 -7.10
CA ARG A 123 -13.77 6.97 -5.95
C ARG A 123 -13.94 5.77 -5.00
N PHE A 124 -15.16 5.27 -4.86
CA PHE A 124 -15.47 4.10 -4.04
C PHE A 124 -15.06 2.80 -4.74
N ILE A 125 -15.16 2.76 -6.07
CA ILE A 125 -14.71 1.63 -6.91
C ILE A 125 -13.25 1.85 -7.32
N THR A 126 -12.38 2.08 -6.34
CA THR A 126 -10.92 1.98 -6.58
C THR A 126 -10.37 0.83 -5.78
N HIS A 127 -9.40 0.11 -6.37
CA HIS A 127 -8.67 -0.99 -5.74
C HIS A 127 -8.14 -0.63 -4.33
N THR A 128 -7.76 0.63 -4.13
CA THR A 128 -7.30 1.17 -2.84
C THR A 128 -8.40 1.20 -1.77
N TRP A 129 -9.66 1.40 -2.14
CA TRP A 129 -10.79 1.40 -1.20
C TRP A 129 -11.12 -0.03 -0.75
N GLY A 130 -11.11 -1.00 -1.67
CA GLY A 130 -11.29 -2.41 -1.35
C GLY A 130 -10.26 -2.92 -0.34
N ILE A 131 -8.98 -2.60 -0.55
CA ILE A 131 -7.92 -2.95 0.41
C ILE A 131 -8.16 -2.30 1.78
N ARG A 132 -8.54 -1.02 1.82
CA ARG A 132 -8.85 -0.32 3.08
C ARG A 132 -10.04 -0.94 3.81
N LEU A 133 -11.07 -1.36 3.09
CA LEU A 133 -12.23 -2.02 3.68
C LEU A 133 -11.83 -3.36 4.30
N ILE A 134 -11.02 -4.16 3.60
CA ILE A 134 -10.47 -5.42 4.14
C ILE A 134 -9.71 -5.15 5.45
N TYR A 135 -8.84 -4.14 5.46
CA TYR A 135 -8.11 -3.79 6.67
C TYR A 135 -9.03 -3.33 7.81
N GLY A 136 -10.08 -2.57 7.50
CA GLY A 136 -11.09 -2.14 8.47
C GLY A 136 -11.84 -3.31 9.08
N VAL A 137 -12.25 -4.29 8.25
CA VAL A 137 -12.92 -5.51 8.70
C VAL A 137 -12.02 -6.34 9.62
N ILE A 138 -10.77 -6.59 9.22
CA ILE A 138 -9.82 -7.35 10.03
C ILE A 138 -9.53 -6.63 11.36
N SER A 139 -9.36 -5.31 11.33
CA SER A 139 -9.13 -4.53 12.55
C SER A 139 -10.33 -4.59 13.50
N THR A 140 -11.54 -4.46 12.96
CA THR A 140 -12.79 -4.56 13.74
C THR A 140 -12.95 -5.94 14.35
N MET A 141 -12.66 -7.00 13.58
CA MET A 141 -12.65 -8.38 14.07
C MET A 141 -11.74 -8.52 15.29
N TRP A 142 -10.51 -8.01 15.24
CA TRP A 142 -9.59 -8.10 16.39
C TRP A 142 -10.05 -7.32 17.61
N ILE A 143 -10.63 -6.14 17.41
CA ILE A 143 -11.20 -5.34 18.50
C ILE A 143 -12.33 -6.11 19.19
N VAL A 144 -13.22 -6.73 18.43
CA VAL A 144 -14.32 -7.54 18.97
C VAL A 144 -13.78 -8.75 19.72
N LEU A 145 -12.82 -9.48 19.16
CA LEU A 145 -12.20 -10.64 19.83
C LEU A 145 -11.50 -10.24 21.14
N TRP A 146 -10.82 -9.11 21.15
CA TRP A 146 -10.21 -8.57 22.36
C TRP A 146 -11.24 -8.19 23.42
N ALA A 147 -12.31 -7.49 23.02
CA ALA A 147 -13.38 -7.09 23.93
C ALA A 147 -14.09 -8.29 24.55
N LEU A 148 -14.37 -9.34 23.77
CA LEU A 148 -14.99 -10.58 24.23
C LEU A 148 -14.13 -11.35 25.24
N LEU A 149 -12.80 -11.19 25.20
CA LEU A 149 -11.88 -11.82 26.16
C LEU A 149 -11.81 -11.08 27.50
N LEU A 150 -12.24 -9.82 27.52
CA LEU A 150 -12.23 -8.96 28.72
C LEU A 150 -13.55 -9.00 29.48
N THR A 151 -14.63 -9.43 28.84
CA THR A 151 -15.97 -9.63 29.42
C THR A 151 -16.13 -11.04 29.96
#